data_AF-A0AAF1C5N7-F1
#
_entry.id   AF-A0AAF1C5N7-F1
#
_cell.length_a   1.000
_cell.length_b   1.000
_cell.length_c   1.000
_cell.angle_alpha   90.00
_cell.angle_beta   90.00
_cell.angle_gamma   90.00
#
_symmetry.space_group_name_H-M   'P 1'
#
loop_
_entity.id
_entity.type
_entity.pdbx_description
1 polymer ?
#
loop_
_entity_poly.entity_id
_entity_poly.type
_entity_poly.pdbx_seq_one_letter_code
_entity_poly.pdbx_strand_id
1 'polypeptide(L)'
;MGGAVKLKETQEITLGYISPKDRRFQKWKLAGEKLAIELIGTDNKLSQKLGDCATWLLFKQKDDCLKLASSNFCRSKICPLCSWRKRLVWLQRLYTSLNTIRCLYRDSKPKKKLSLIFLTLSQRNCLIDDLGSEIKRMSRAWHEFIRDDEKSTFSPKIVPQEGYFRAMEVTVKLVNWRIYCNVHYHAILVAPQGYGKKENKDLFIPQHEWVKAWRRAMQLDYDPTAHVKFTSFKNQSEIVKYLVKPLNYNIGIERQLRMYQDRIKGMTGLPHSDYYSVLVGLNEQLKHCQQFTTGGIIRRYMPRRLTEDMDTENLVNIREAKEIIDTDPSTPNLLFRWNEGDYLLSTLD
;
A
#
# COMPACT_ATOMS: atom_id res chain seq x y z
N MET A 1 -34.31 -43.66 -35.38
CA MET A 1 -33.87 -42.25 -35.42
C MET A 1 -34.33 -41.56 -34.16
N GLY A 2 -33.45 -40.80 -33.49
CA GLY A 2 -33.81 -40.02 -32.30
C GLY A 2 -32.80 -40.12 -31.15
N GLY A 3 -31.51 -39.94 -31.43
CA GLY A 3 -30.53 -39.72 -30.37
C GLY A 3 -30.67 -38.29 -29.85
N ALA A 4 -31.26 -38.13 -28.66
CA ALA A 4 -31.30 -36.85 -27.97
C ALA A 4 -29.86 -36.42 -27.63
N VAL A 5 -29.39 -35.36 -28.29
CA VAL A 5 -28.16 -34.67 -27.91
C VAL A 5 -28.41 -34.01 -26.57
N LYS A 6 -27.86 -34.58 -25.49
CA LYS A 6 -27.75 -33.91 -24.20
C LYS A 6 -27.02 -32.58 -24.41
N LEU A 7 -27.73 -31.48 -24.19
CA LEU A 7 -27.15 -30.14 -24.10
C LEU A 7 -26.06 -30.20 -23.02
N LYS A 8 -24.81 -29.92 -23.40
CA LYS A 8 -23.69 -29.78 -22.47
C LYS A 8 -24.04 -28.67 -21.47
N GLU A 9 -23.86 -28.95 -20.19
CA GLU A 9 -23.85 -27.95 -19.12
C GLU A 9 -23.06 -26.72 -19.59
N THR A 10 -23.68 -25.55 -19.46
CA THR A 10 -23.03 -24.26 -19.71
C THR A 10 -21.75 -24.21 -18.88
N GLN A 11 -20.61 -24.37 -19.53
CA GLN A 11 -19.31 -24.30 -18.88
C GLN A 11 -19.17 -22.92 -18.26
N GLU A 12 -19.21 -22.83 -16.93
CA GLU A 12 -19.14 -21.55 -16.22
C GLU A 12 -17.81 -20.87 -16.55
N ILE A 13 -17.89 -19.71 -17.20
CA ILE A 13 -16.69 -18.98 -17.64
C ILE A 13 -16.17 -18.17 -16.44
N THR A 14 -14.94 -18.44 -16.01
CA THR A 14 -14.33 -17.73 -14.87
C THR A 14 -13.47 -16.55 -15.29
N LEU A 15 -13.29 -15.58 -14.38
CA LEU A 15 -12.36 -14.46 -14.58
C LEU A 15 -10.92 -14.94 -14.81
N GLY A 16 -10.51 -15.98 -14.10
CA GLY A 16 -9.17 -16.55 -14.23
C GLY A 16 -8.92 -17.17 -15.61
N TYR A 17 -9.97 -17.72 -16.24
CA TYR A 17 -9.92 -18.26 -17.59
C TYR A 17 -9.80 -17.15 -18.64
N ILE A 18 -10.65 -16.13 -18.59
CA ILE A 18 -10.60 -15.01 -19.56
C ILE A 18 -9.35 -14.14 -19.36
N SER A 19 -8.96 -13.88 -18.11
CA SER A 19 -7.83 -13.03 -17.76
C SER A 19 -6.96 -13.67 -16.66
N PRO A 20 -5.99 -14.51 -17.03
CA PRO A 20 -5.10 -15.18 -16.06
C PRO A 20 -4.39 -14.23 -15.09
N LYS A 21 -4.07 -13.00 -15.54
CA LYS A 21 -3.45 -11.95 -14.71
C LYS A 21 -4.37 -11.41 -13.60
N ASP A 22 -5.68 -11.49 -13.80
CA ASP A 22 -6.72 -10.97 -12.91
C ASP A 22 -7.25 -12.04 -11.93
N ARG A 23 -6.80 -13.30 -12.05
CA ARG A 23 -6.95 -14.35 -11.00
C ARG A 23 -6.47 -13.90 -9.61
N ARG A 24 -5.65 -12.85 -9.53
CA ARG A 24 -5.27 -12.21 -8.27
C ARG A 24 -6.46 -11.69 -7.46
N PHE A 25 -7.57 -11.32 -8.09
CA PHE A 25 -8.80 -10.97 -7.37
C PHE A 25 -9.32 -12.14 -6.53
N GLN A 26 -9.38 -13.34 -7.10
CA GLN A 26 -9.76 -14.58 -6.38
C GLN A 26 -8.85 -14.79 -5.16
N LYS A 27 -7.53 -14.76 -5.36
CA LYS A 27 -6.55 -14.91 -4.27
C LYS A 27 -6.82 -13.96 -3.09
N TRP A 28 -7.03 -12.67 -3.39
CA TRP A 28 -7.20 -11.67 -2.34
C TRP A 28 -8.61 -11.65 -1.75
N LYS A 29 -9.62 -12.06 -2.51
CA LYS A 29 -11.00 -12.25 -2.03
C LYS A 29 -11.06 -13.39 -1.01
N LEU A 30 -10.50 -14.56 -1.34
CA LEU A 30 -10.37 -15.68 -0.41
C LEU A 30 -9.63 -15.29 0.88
N ALA A 31 -8.55 -14.52 0.76
CA ALA A 31 -7.85 -14.01 1.93
C ALA A 31 -8.73 -13.08 2.78
N GLY A 32 -9.56 -12.24 2.15
CA GLY A 32 -10.52 -11.37 2.83
C GLY A 32 -11.63 -12.14 3.54
N GLU A 33 -12.17 -13.19 2.91
CA GLU A 33 -13.20 -14.05 3.49
C GLU A 33 -12.69 -14.84 4.70
N LYS A 34 -11.46 -15.35 4.63
CA LYS A 34 -10.81 -15.97 5.78
C LYS A 34 -10.76 -15.00 6.97
N LEU A 35 -10.33 -13.76 6.75
CA LEU A 35 -10.33 -12.74 7.81
C LEU A 35 -11.75 -12.40 8.29
N ALA A 36 -12.74 -12.39 7.39
CA ALA A 36 -14.14 -12.16 7.75
C ALA A 36 -14.65 -13.24 8.71
N ILE A 37 -14.38 -14.52 8.42
CA ILE A 37 -14.77 -15.66 9.26
C ILE A 37 -14.14 -15.54 10.66
N GLU A 38 -12.85 -15.21 10.75
CA GLU A 38 -12.15 -15.04 12.03
C GLU A 38 -12.70 -13.88 12.89
N LEU A 39 -13.40 -12.92 12.27
CA LEU A 39 -13.98 -11.78 12.97
C LEU A 39 -15.42 -12.03 13.46
N ILE A 40 -16.03 -13.16 13.09
CA ILE A 40 -17.38 -13.53 13.56
C ILE A 40 -17.37 -13.64 15.08
N GLY A 41 -18.36 -13.02 15.74
CA GLY A 41 -18.49 -12.99 17.19
C GLY A 41 -17.58 -11.95 17.88
N THR A 42 -16.55 -11.43 17.20
CA THR A 42 -15.66 -10.39 17.75
C THR A 42 -15.99 -9.01 17.19
N ASP A 43 -16.06 -8.87 15.85
CA ASP A 43 -16.45 -7.63 15.17
C ASP A 43 -17.29 -8.00 13.93
N ASN A 44 -18.57 -8.28 14.16
CA ASN A 44 -19.52 -8.70 13.11
C ASN A 44 -19.66 -7.64 12.00
N LYS A 45 -19.54 -6.35 12.33
CA LYS A 45 -19.62 -5.27 11.35
C LYS A 45 -18.42 -5.32 10.40
N LEU A 46 -17.21 -5.51 10.94
CA LEU A 46 -16.00 -5.64 10.14
C LEU A 46 -15.96 -6.97 9.38
N SER A 47 -16.42 -8.06 10.00
CA SER A 47 -16.60 -9.36 9.36
C SER A 47 -17.46 -9.25 8.10
N GLN A 48 -18.69 -8.75 8.22
CA GLN A 48 -19.59 -8.52 7.08
C GLN A 48 -18.95 -7.60 6.03
N LYS A 49 -18.34 -6.49 6.46
CA LYS A 49 -17.68 -5.55 5.56
C LYS A 49 -16.53 -6.18 4.75
N LEU A 50 -15.77 -7.10 5.33
CA LEU A 50 -14.71 -7.83 4.62
C LEU A 50 -15.30 -8.93 3.72
N GLY A 51 -16.31 -9.66 4.20
CA GLY A 51 -17.02 -10.69 3.43
C GLY A 51 -17.71 -10.13 2.19
N ASP A 52 -18.35 -8.97 2.30
CA ASP A 52 -19.06 -8.31 1.20
C ASP A 52 -18.13 -7.54 0.25
N CYS A 53 -16.83 -7.46 0.55
CA CYS A 53 -15.88 -6.75 -0.30
C CYS A 53 -15.69 -7.47 -1.64
N ALA A 54 -15.84 -6.73 -2.74
CA ALA A 54 -15.61 -7.23 -4.10
C ALA A 54 -16.42 -8.50 -4.42
N THR A 55 -17.68 -8.58 -4.00
CA THR A 55 -18.58 -9.68 -4.42
C THR A 55 -18.94 -9.60 -5.90
N TRP A 56 -18.69 -8.46 -6.56
CA TRP A 56 -18.77 -8.34 -8.01
C TRP A 56 -17.64 -7.48 -8.57
N LEU A 57 -17.25 -7.77 -9.82
CA LEU A 57 -16.24 -7.07 -10.58
C LEU A 57 -16.78 -6.77 -11.97
N LEU A 58 -16.91 -5.49 -12.31
CA LEU A 58 -17.28 -5.06 -13.65
C LEU A 58 -16.02 -4.71 -14.42
N PHE A 59 -15.79 -5.37 -15.55
CA PHE A 59 -14.70 -5.07 -16.47
C PHE A 59 -15.24 -4.51 -17.78
N LYS A 60 -14.50 -3.57 -18.36
CA LYS A 60 -14.62 -3.22 -19.78
C LYS A 60 -13.57 -4.01 -20.54
N GLN A 61 -13.99 -4.69 -21.60
CA GLN A 61 -13.05 -5.29 -22.54
C GLN A 61 -12.65 -4.22 -23.57
N LYS A 62 -11.33 -4.00 -23.70
CA LYS A 62 -10.76 -3.22 -24.78
C LYS A 62 -9.65 -4.04 -25.41
N ASP A 63 -9.81 -4.37 -26.68
CA ASP A 63 -8.97 -5.34 -27.39
C ASP A 63 -8.91 -6.68 -26.62
N ASP A 64 -7.72 -7.26 -26.48
CA ASP A 64 -7.45 -8.48 -25.68
C ASP A 64 -7.22 -8.20 -24.18
N CYS A 65 -7.62 -7.03 -23.68
CA CYS A 65 -7.37 -6.61 -22.31
C CYS A 65 -8.66 -6.25 -21.56
N LEU A 66 -8.85 -6.92 -20.42
CA LEU A 66 -9.81 -6.47 -19.42
C LEU A 66 -9.25 -5.29 -18.62
N LYS A 67 -10.08 -4.25 -18.46
CA LYS A 67 -9.85 -3.13 -17.54
C LYS A 67 -10.97 -3.10 -16.51
N LEU A 68 -10.62 -3.16 -15.23
CA LEU A 68 -11.61 -3.05 -14.16
C LEU A 68 -12.28 -1.67 -14.25
N ALA A 69 -13.60 -1.65 -14.38
CA ALA A 69 -14.42 -0.45 -14.46
C ALA A 69 -15.10 -0.12 -13.13
N SER A 70 -15.54 -1.13 -12.36
CA SER A 70 -16.16 -0.91 -11.06
C SER A 70 -16.19 -2.17 -10.19
N SER A 71 -16.34 -1.99 -8.87
CA SER A 71 -16.53 -3.05 -7.87
C SER A 71 -16.94 -2.46 -6.52
N ASN A 72 -17.61 -3.24 -5.68
CA ASN A 72 -17.98 -2.88 -4.30
C ASN A 72 -16.82 -3.10 -3.30
N PHE A 73 -15.76 -2.31 -3.43
CA PHE A 73 -14.65 -2.37 -2.47
C PHE A 73 -15.01 -1.79 -1.10
N CYS A 74 -14.72 -2.53 -0.02
CA CYS A 74 -15.02 -2.11 1.35
C CYS A 74 -14.10 -1.00 1.90
N ARG A 75 -12.94 -0.81 1.28
CA ARG A 75 -11.90 0.19 1.63
C ARG A 75 -11.35 0.08 3.06
N SER A 76 -11.60 -1.04 3.75
CA SER A 76 -10.98 -1.30 5.05
C SER A 76 -9.47 -1.44 4.89
N LYS A 77 -8.70 -0.86 5.82
CA LYS A 77 -7.23 -0.90 5.79
C LYS A 77 -6.71 -2.31 6.04
N ILE A 78 -7.46 -3.13 6.78
CA ILE A 78 -7.13 -4.55 7.01
C ILE A 78 -7.61 -5.47 5.89
N CYS A 79 -8.43 -4.97 4.94
CA CYS A 79 -8.85 -5.77 3.80
C CYS A 79 -7.65 -6.01 2.86
N PRO A 80 -7.25 -7.27 2.63
CA PRO A 80 -6.09 -7.57 1.82
C PRO A 80 -6.34 -7.24 0.34
N LEU A 81 -7.58 -7.39 -0.15
CA LEU A 81 -7.97 -7.00 -1.49
C LEU A 81 -7.90 -5.48 -1.68
N CYS A 82 -8.50 -4.69 -0.80
CA CYS A 82 -8.41 -3.22 -0.89
C CYS A 82 -6.97 -2.72 -0.74
N SER A 83 -6.20 -3.31 0.18
CA SER A 83 -4.78 -2.97 0.36
C SER A 83 -3.94 -3.26 -0.88
N TRP A 84 -4.20 -4.39 -1.55
CA TRP A 84 -3.57 -4.74 -2.82
C TRP A 84 -3.95 -3.75 -3.93
N ARG A 85 -5.24 -3.44 -4.08
CA ARG A 85 -5.71 -2.47 -5.09
C ARG A 85 -5.11 -1.08 -4.85
N LYS A 86 -5.13 -0.62 -3.60
CA LYS A 86 -4.56 0.66 -3.18
C LYS A 86 -3.08 0.72 -3.52
N ARG A 87 -2.33 -0.35 -3.21
CA ARG A 87 -0.93 -0.48 -3.62
C ARG A 87 -0.76 -0.30 -5.11
N LEU A 88 -1.53 -0.99 -5.95
CA LEU A 88 -1.37 -0.89 -7.40
C LEU A 88 -1.65 0.52 -7.93
N VAL A 89 -2.67 1.19 -7.40
CA VAL A 89 -3.01 2.58 -7.75
C VAL A 89 -1.85 3.52 -7.40
N TRP A 90 -1.32 3.44 -6.18
CA TRP A 90 -0.20 4.27 -5.75
C TRP A 90 1.09 3.95 -6.50
N LEU A 91 1.35 2.67 -6.78
CA LEU A 91 2.48 2.22 -7.58
C LEU A 91 2.45 2.85 -8.97
N GLN A 92 1.29 2.80 -9.66
CA GLN A 92 1.14 3.41 -10.97
C GLN A 92 1.35 4.93 -10.90
N ARG A 93 0.68 5.60 -9.95
CA ARG A 93 0.77 7.06 -9.81
C ARG A 93 2.21 7.52 -9.57
N LEU A 94 2.95 6.79 -8.74
CA LEU A 94 4.36 7.04 -8.51
C LEU A 94 5.19 6.77 -9.77
N TYR A 95 4.95 5.64 -10.45
CA TYR A 95 5.67 5.29 -11.69
C TYR A 95 5.47 6.33 -12.79
N THR A 96 4.23 6.79 -13.02
CA THR A 96 3.93 7.87 -13.97
C THR A 96 4.66 9.16 -13.57
N SER A 97 4.56 9.58 -12.31
CA SER A 97 5.25 10.79 -11.82
C SER A 97 6.76 10.73 -12.06
N LEU A 98 7.41 9.65 -11.64
CA LEU A 98 8.85 9.50 -11.80
C LEU A 98 9.27 9.41 -13.27
N ASN A 99 8.46 8.78 -14.14
CA ASN A 99 8.69 8.78 -15.59
C ASN A 99 8.59 10.18 -16.19
N THR A 100 7.57 10.95 -15.83
CA THR A 100 7.42 12.33 -16.29
C THR A 100 8.62 13.18 -15.87
N ILE A 101 9.03 13.09 -14.59
CA ILE A 101 10.23 13.76 -14.09
C ILE A 101 11.47 13.33 -14.87
N ARG A 102 11.65 12.02 -15.07
CA ARG A 102 12.78 11.48 -15.83
C ARG A 102 12.84 12.04 -17.24
N CYS A 103 11.72 12.14 -17.95
CA CYS A 103 11.66 12.68 -19.31
C CYS A 103 11.95 14.18 -19.35
N LEU A 104 11.32 14.97 -18.48
CA LEU A 104 11.47 16.43 -18.47
C LEU A 104 12.88 16.89 -18.08
N TYR A 105 13.55 16.13 -17.21
CA TYR A 105 14.88 16.50 -16.68
C TYR A 105 16.03 15.75 -17.36
N ARG A 106 15.75 14.93 -18.38
CA ARG A 106 16.75 14.14 -19.12
C ARG A 106 17.81 15.02 -19.81
N ASP A 107 17.34 16.04 -20.50
CA ASP A 107 18.14 16.91 -21.38
C ASP A 107 18.44 18.28 -20.76
N SER A 108 18.08 18.45 -19.48
CA SER A 108 18.40 19.65 -18.74
C SER A 108 19.92 19.80 -18.55
N LYS A 109 20.41 21.05 -18.50
CA LYS A 109 21.84 21.38 -18.26
C LYS A 109 22.39 20.50 -17.12
N PRO A 110 23.66 20.06 -17.13
CA PRO A 110 24.21 19.13 -16.13
C PRO A 110 23.92 19.52 -14.66
N LYS A 111 23.80 20.82 -14.35
CA LYS A 111 23.42 21.34 -13.03
C LYS A 111 21.94 21.09 -12.61
N LYS A 112 21.06 20.61 -13.50
CA LYS A 112 19.62 20.35 -13.26
C LYS A 112 19.22 18.88 -13.32
N LYS A 113 20.16 17.96 -13.56
CA LYS A 113 19.88 16.53 -13.53
C LYS A 113 19.54 16.07 -12.10
N LEU A 114 18.70 15.06 -11.97
CA LEU A 114 18.18 14.59 -10.69
C LEU A 114 18.63 13.15 -10.40
N SER A 115 18.79 12.82 -9.13
CA SER A 115 19.04 11.48 -8.60
C SER A 115 17.96 11.12 -7.58
N LEU A 116 17.90 9.85 -7.18
CA LEU A 116 16.94 9.37 -6.20
C LEU A 116 17.68 8.78 -4.99
N ILE A 117 17.11 9.00 -3.81
CA ILE A 117 17.53 8.36 -2.56
C ILE A 117 16.39 7.46 -2.12
N PHE A 118 16.67 6.18 -1.98
CA PHE A 118 15.79 5.25 -1.30
C PHE A 118 16.14 5.23 0.18
N LEU A 119 15.18 5.60 1.01
CA LEU A 119 15.33 5.73 2.45
C LEU A 119 14.37 4.78 3.14
N THR A 120 14.87 4.00 4.09
CA THR A 120 14.04 3.25 5.04
C THR A 120 14.32 3.74 6.45
N LEU A 121 13.30 4.21 7.15
CA LEU A 121 13.37 4.65 8.54
C LEU A 121 12.55 3.71 9.42
N SER A 122 13.07 3.39 10.60
CA SER A 122 12.40 2.53 11.59
C SER A 122 12.94 2.85 12.99
N GLN A 123 12.18 2.44 14.00
CA GLN A 123 12.46 2.64 15.42
C GLN A 123 12.04 1.40 16.21
N ARG A 124 12.26 1.41 17.52
CA ARG A 124 11.86 0.28 18.39
C ARG A 124 10.37 0.00 18.23
N ASN A 125 10.02 -1.28 18.34
CA ASN A 125 8.63 -1.72 18.24
C ASN A 125 7.80 -1.08 19.36
N CYS A 126 6.57 -0.68 19.03
CA CYS A 126 5.55 -0.27 19.98
C CYS A 126 4.61 -1.44 20.27
N LEU A 127 3.84 -1.38 21.36
CA LEU A 127 2.70 -2.27 21.53
C LEU A 127 1.60 -1.90 20.53
N ILE A 128 0.73 -2.85 20.19
CA ILE A 128 -0.39 -2.59 19.30
C ILE A 128 -1.31 -1.49 19.82
N ASP A 129 -1.51 -1.37 21.13
CA ASP A 129 -2.32 -0.31 21.75
C ASP A 129 -1.75 1.10 21.50
N ASP A 130 -0.42 1.19 21.36
CA ASP A 130 0.30 2.43 21.11
C ASP A 130 0.51 2.71 19.62
N LEU A 131 0.11 1.80 18.73
CA LEU A 131 0.42 1.90 17.30
C LEU A 131 -0.08 3.21 16.68
N GLY A 132 -1.30 3.63 17.00
CA GLY A 132 -1.89 4.87 16.50
C GLY A 132 -1.14 6.12 17.00
N SER A 133 -0.70 6.11 18.26
CA SER A 133 0.07 7.21 18.84
C SER A 133 1.48 7.27 18.22
N GLU A 134 2.09 6.11 17.97
CA GLU A 134 3.39 5.98 17.34
C GLU A 134 3.36 6.46 15.88
N ILE A 135 2.32 6.10 15.11
CA ILE A 135 2.12 6.60 13.75
C ILE A 135 1.99 8.12 13.74
N LYS A 136 1.26 8.71 14.69
CA LYS A 136 1.15 10.17 14.83
C LYS A 136 2.50 10.79 15.17
N ARG A 137 3.28 10.18 16.07
CA ARG A 137 4.64 10.61 16.43
C ARG A 137 5.56 10.60 15.21
N MET A 138 5.62 9.49 14.47
CA MET A 138 6.40 9.40 13.24
C MET A 138 5.95 10.38 12.16
N SER A 139 4.64 10.64 12.04
CA SER A 139 4.13 11.60 11.07
C SER A 139 4.61 13.02 11.38
N ARG A 140 4.59 13.43 12.67
CA ARG A 140 5.16 14.72 13.11
C ARG A 140 6.67 14.77 12.88
N ALA A 141 7.38 13.73 13.29
CA ALA A 141 8.82 13.61 13.08
C ALA A 141 9.21 13.68 11.60
N TRP A 142 8.40 13.12 10.71
CA TRP A 142 8.63 13.25 9.27
C TRP A 142 8.62 14.70 8.80
N HIS A 143 7.67 15.52 9.28
CA HIS A 143 7.61 16.94 8.92
C HIS A 143 8.85 17.70 9.42
N GLU A 144 9.29 17.42 10.65
CA GLU A 144 10.53 17.98 11.21
C GLU A 144 11.77 17.51 10.42
N PHE A 145 11.80 16.24 10.05
CA PHE A 145 12.89 15.61 9.31
C PHE A 145 13.07 16.18 7.89
N ILE A 146 11.99 16.62 7.25
CA ILE A 146 12.04 17.23 5.91
C ILE A 146 12.03 18.76 5.93
N ARG A 147 12.05 19.40 7.11
CA ARG A 147 11.99 20.85 7.24
C ARG A 147 13.27 21.50 6.72
N ASP A 148 13.11 22.59 5.99
CA ASP A 148 14.20 23.38 5.40
C ASP A 148 14.05 24.87 5.75
N ASP A 149 14.10 25.16 7.05
CA ASP A 149 14.24 26.51 7.57
C ASP A 149 15.47 26.60 8.48
N GLU A 150 15.81 27.80 8.94
CA GLU A 150 16.92 28.05 9.86
C GLU A 150 16.77 27.29 11.19
N LYS A 151 15.55 26.85 11.52
CA LYS A 151 15.25 26.02 12.68
C LYS A 151 15.44 24.53 12.38
N SER A 152 15.73 24.15 11.13
CA SER A 152 16.00 22.76 10.77
C SER A 152 17.22 22.28 11.53
N THR A 153 16.99 21.26 12.33
CA THR A 153 17.98 20.76 13.27
C THR A 153 19.01 19.83 12.66
N PHE A 154 19.01 19.68 11.33
CA PHE A 154 19.88 18.80 10.57
C PHE A 154 20.67 19.58 9.50
N SER A 155 22.00 19.57 9.67
CA SER A 155 22.98 20.01 8.69
C SER A 155 23.77 18.76 8.31
N PRO A 156 23.57 18.16 7.12
CA PRO A 156 23.36 18.86 5.85
C PRO A 156 21.90 18.84 5.39
N LYS A 157 21.41 19.90 4.75
CA LYS A 157 20.04 19.97 4.22
C LYS A 157 19.77 18.70 3.38
N ILE A 158 18.96 17.78 3.91
CA ILE A 158 18.28 16.80 3.07
C ILE A 158 17.56 17.69 2.05
N VAL A 159 17.63 17.39 0.77
CA VAL A 159 16.99 18.20 -0.27
C VAL A 159 15.62 17.59 -0.61
N PRO A 160 14.63 17.41 0.29
CA PRO A 160 13.32 16.94 -0.11
C PRO A 160 12.49 18.09 -0.72
N GLN A 161 13.02 19.32 -0.82
CA GLN A 161 12.38 20.41 -1.57
C GLN A 161 12.08 20.01 -3.01
N GLU A 162 13.00 19.27 -3.62
CA GLU A 162 12.80 18.75 -4.97
C GLU A 162 11.66 17.74 -4.98
N GLY A 163 11.46 16.93 -3.94
CA GLY A 163 10.24 16.15 -3.76
C GLY A 163 10.46 14.79 -3.13
N TYR A 164 9.37 14.20 -2.64
CA TYR A 164 9.40 12.88 -2.01
C TYR A 164 8.13 12.08 -2.26
N PHE A 165 8.26 10.77 -2.10
CA PHE A 165 7.18 9.82 -1.86
C PHE A 165 7.52 9.05 -0.60
N ARG A 166 6.57 8.90 0.34
CA ARG A 166 6.72 8.10 1.56
C ARG A 166 5.54 7.14 1.67
N ALA A 167 5.86 5.89 1.96
CA ALA A 167 4.92 4.84 2.30
C ALA A 167 5.19 4.33 3.72
N MET A 168 4.13 4.15 4.48
CA MET A 168 4.15 3.51 5.79
C MET A 168 3.85 2.02 5.66
N GLU A 169 4.69 1.19 6.25
CA GLU A 169 4.49 -0.24 6.43
C GLU A 169 4.45 -0.55 7.92
N VAL A 170 3.52 -1.40 8.35
CA VAL A 170 3.49 -1.94 9.72
C VAL A 170 3.73 -3.43 9.64
N THR A 171 4.67 -3.92 10.43
CA THR A 171 4.92 -5.35 10.65
C THR A 171 4.55 -5.71 12.08
N VAL A 172 4.05 -6.92 12.29
CA VAL A 172 3.59 -7.41 13.59
C VAL A 172 4.38 -8.62 14.03
N LYS A 173 4.74 -8.66 15.32
CA LYS A 173 5.42 -9.77 15.98
C LYS A 173 4.77 -10.07 17.33
N LEU A 174 4.66 -11.35 17.65
CA LEU A 174 4.19 -11.82 18.96
C LEU A 174 5.41 -12.09 19.82
N VAL A 175 5.53 -11.42 20.97
CA VAL A 175 6.63 -11.64 21.93
C VAL A 175 6.02 -11.71 23.32
N ASN A 176 6.27 -12.80 24.05
CA ASN A 176 5.75 -13.00 25.41
C ASN A 176 4.26 -12.69 25.55
N TRP A 177 3.44 -13.24 24.64
CA TRP A 177 1.98 -13.04 24.61
C TRP A 177 1.50 -11.62 24.31
N ARG A 178 2.40 -10.70 23.93
CA ARG A 178 2.09 -9.33 23.55
C ARG A 178 2.35 -9.08 22.08
N ILE A 179 1.47 -8.29 21.45
CA ILE A 179 1.59 -7.91 20.05
C ILE A 179 2.44 -6.65 19.96
N TYR A 180 3.59 -6.78 19.32
CA TYR A 180 4.50 -5.69 19.03
C TYR A 180 4.42 -5.32 17.55
N CYS A 181 4.30 -4.03 17.29
CA CYS A 181 4.21 -3.44 15.96
C CYS A 181 5.49 -2.66 15.66
N ASN A 182 6.12 -2.94 14.52
CA ASN A 182 7.14 -2.06 13.97
C ASN A 182 6.56 -1.23 12.83
N VAL A 183 6.68 0.08 12.93
CA VAL A 183 6.27 1.02 11.89
C VAL A 183 7.52 1.45 11.12
N HIS A 184 7.51 1.23 9.81
CA HIS A 184 8.58 1.60 8.90
C HIS A 184 8.09 2.66 7.92
N TYR A 185 8.96 3.62 7.60
CA TYR A 185 8.80 4.48 6.43
C TYR A 185 9.73 4.05 5.32
N HIS A 186 9.17 3.71 4.18
CA HIS A 186 9.88 3.55 2.92
C HIS A 186 9.66 4.80 2.07
N ALA A 187 10.73 5.49 1.72
CA ALA A 187 10.66 6.75 0.99
C ALA A 187 11.57 6.79 -0.24
N ILE A 188 11.11 7.48 -1.26
CA ILE A 188 11.95 8.06 -2.32
C ILE A 188 12.09 9.54 -2.02
N LEU A 189 13.32 10.03 -2.00
CA LEU A 189 13.63 11.45 -2.03
C LEU A 189 14.28 11.79 -3.38
N VAL A 190 13.93 12.94 -3.94
CA VAL A 190 14.64 13.50 -5.10
C VAL A 190 15.85 14.26 -4.58
N ALA A 191 17.00 14.05 -5.21
CA ALA A 191 18.26 14.71 -4.86
C ALA A 191 18.92 15.32 -6.11
N PRO A 192 19.80 16.33 -5.95
CA PRO A 192 20.60 16.85 -7.05
C PRO A 192 21.46 15.77 -7.73
N GLN A 193 21.85 16.01 -8.99
CA GLN A 193 22.73 15.08 -9.71
C GLN A 193 24.05 14.88 -8.97
N GLY A 194 24.47 13.62 -8.86
CA GLY A 194 25.79 13.30 -8.32
C GLY A 194 25.86 13.36 -6.80
N TYR A 195 24.73 13.49 -6.12
CA TYR A 195 24.64 13.20 -4.69
C TYR A 195 25.25 11.82 -4.40
N GLY A 196 26.27 11.78 -3.54
CA GLY A 196 27.03 10.56 -3.22
C GLY A 196 28.09 10.12 -4.23
N LYS A 197 28.43 10.95 -5.22
CA LYS A 197 29.62 10.74 -6.07
C LYS A 197 30.86 11.35 -5.46
N LYS A 198 32.04 10.77 -5.76
CA LYS A 198 33.36 11.28 -5.31
C LYS A 198 33.63 12.74 -5.71
N GLU A 199 33.07 13.19 -6.83
CA GLU A 199 33.20 14.56 -7.35
C GLU A 199 32.37 15.58 -6.56
N ASN A 200 31.34 15.13 -5.81
CA ASN A 200 30.41 15.98 -5.06
C ASN A 200 30.34 15.54 -3.58
N LYS A 201 31.50 15.36 -2.94
CA LYS A 201 31.60 14.90 -1.54
C LYS A 201 30.85 15.81 -0.56
N ASP A 202 30.83 17.11 -0.82
CA ASP A 202 30.16 18.09 0.05
C ASP A 202 28.63 17.93 0.09
N LEU A 203 28.06 17.22 -0.90
CA LEU A 203 26.63 16.87 -0.92
C LEU A 203 26.33 15.51 -0.26
N PHE A 204 27.34 14.67 -0.02
CA PHE A 204 27.12 13.33 0.49
C PHE A 204 26.85 13.34 1.99
N ILE A 205 25.76 12.69 2.40
CA ILE A 205 25.40 12.54 3.80
C ILE A 205 25.62 11.06 4.20
N PRO A 206 26.57 10.76 5.09
CA PRO A 206 26.81 9.40 5.54
C PRO A 206 25.64 8.87 6.38
N GLN A 207 25.43 7.55 6.38
CA GLN A 207 24.27 6.91 7.02
C GLN A 207 24.06 7.35 8.48
N HIS A 208 25.12 7.49 9.29
CA HIS A 208 24.99 7.87 10.69
C HIS A 208 24.38 9.27 10.88
N GLU A 209 24.57 10.19 9.93
CA GLU A 209 23.92 11.50 9.97
C GLU A 209 22.41 11.38 9.74
N TRP A 210 21.96 10.48 8.85
CA TRP A 210 20.53 10.17 8.70
C TRP A 210 19.91 9.57 9.96
N VAL A 211 20.66 8.71 10.67
CA VAL A 211 20.26 8.16 11.96
C VAL A 211 20.11 9.27 13.01
N LYS A 212 21.11 10.16 13.14
CA LYS A 212 21.06 11.30 14.06
C LYS A 212 19.89 12.24 13.74
N ALA A 213 19.65 12.52 12.46
CA ALA A 213 18.53 13.33 11.99
C ALA A 213 17.19 12.73 12.41
N TRP A 214 17.00 11.44 12.14
CA TRP A 214 15.76 10.75 12.48
C TRP A 214 15.57 10.62 13.99
N ARG A 215 16.64 10.32 14.73
CA ARG A 215 16.64 10.32 16.20
C ARG A 215 16.15 11.64 16.76
N ARG A 216 16.69 12.76 16.27
CA ARG A 216 16.34 14.10 16.73
C ARG A 216 14.91 14.47 16.36
N ALA A 217 14.48 14.20 15.14
CA ALA A 217 13.12 14.45 14.68
C ALA A 217 12.08 13.66 15.49
N MET A 218 12.41 12.41 15.85
CA MET A 218 11.58 11.56 16.71
C MET A 218 11.75 11.82 18.22
N GLN A 219 12.73 12.66 18.61
CA GLN A 219 13.11 12.93 20.00
C GLN A 219 13.42 11.66 20.80
N LEU A 220 14.22 10.76 20.21
CA LEU A 220 14.61 9.49 20.83
C LEU A 220 15.90 9.64 21.63
N ASP A 221 15.99 8.90 22.73
CA ASP A 221 17.16 8.72 23.59
C ASP A 221 18.11 7.61 23.10
N TYR A 222 17.75 6.92 22.02
CA TYR A 222 18.53 5.88 21.37
C TYR A 222 18.67 6.12 19.86
N ASP A 223 19.65 5.49 19.23
CA ASP A 223 19.84 5.56 17.78
C ASP A 223 18.83 4.64 17.06
N PRO A 224 17.94 5.19 16.22
CA PRO A 224 17.01 4.41 15.40
C PRO A 224 17.69 3.82 14.15
N THR A 225 16.94 3.12 13.32
CA THR A 225 17.47 2.51 12.09
C THR A 225 17.16 3.39 10.89
N ALA A 226 18.20 3.74 10.11
CA ALA A 226 18.08 4.36 8.80
C ALA A 226 18.90 3.56 7.76
N HIS A 227 18.25 3.11 6.69
CA HIS A 227 18.93 2.52 5.53
C HIS A 227 18.80 3.46 4.34
N VAL A 228 19.94 3.80 3.73
CA VAL A 228 20.03 4.77 2.64
C VAL A 228 20.67 4.11 1.44
N LYS A 229 20.00 4.13 0.30
CA LYS A 229 20.52 3.63 -0.97
C LYS A 229 20.35 4.68 -2.05
N PHE A 230 21.45 5.01 -2.71
CA PHE A 230 21.46 5.94 -3.84
C PHE A 230 21.13 5.21 -5.14
N THR A 231 20.31 5.84 -5.97
CA THR A 231 19.88 5.26 -7.25
C THR A 231 19.62 6.35 -8.29
N SER A 232 19.56 5.95 -9.55
CA SER A 232 19.16 6.83 -10.65
C SER A 232 17.70 6.61 -11.03
N PHE A 233 17.10 7.60 -11.67
CA PHE A 233 15.76 7.46 -12.26
C PHE A 233 15.66 6.34 -13.31
N LYS A 234 16.77 5.87 -13.88
CA LYS A 234 16.76 4.71 -14.79
C LYS A 234 16.36 3.42 -14.07
N ASN A 235 16.67 3.29 -12.78
CA ASN A 235 16.44 2.09 -11.98
C ASN A 235 15.20 2.21 -11.07
N GLN A 236 14.30 3.17 -11.35
CA GLN A 236 13.12 3.43 -10.54
C GLN A 236 12.16 2.24 -10.44
N SER A 237 12.06 1.41 -11.49
CA SER A 237 11.12 0.27 -11.56
C SER A 237 11.43 -0.82 -10.54
N GLU A 238 12.71 -1.02 -10.20
CA GLU A 238 13.13 -1.98 -9.18
C GLU A 238 12.73 -1.50 -7.78
N ILE A 239 12.83 -0.19 -7.55
CA ILE A 239 12.71 0.41 -6.22
C ILE A 239 11.25 0.66 -5.85
N VAL A 240 10.44 1.06 -6.82
CA VAL A 240 9.01 1.32 -6.63
C VAL A 240 8.27 0.05 -6.19
N LYS A 241 8.76 -1.15 -6.54
CA LYS A 241 8.23 -2.44 -6.04
C LYS A 241 8.35 -2.60 -4.52
N TYR A 242 9.42 -2.07 -3.91
CA TYR A 242 9.71 -2.18 -2.49
C TYR A 242 9.05 -1.09 -1.64
N LEU A 243 8.72 0.07 -2.23
CA LEU A 243 8.10 1.19 -1.51
C LEU A 243 6.66 0.94 -1.12
N VAL A 244 5.89 0.41 -2.07
CA VAL A 244 4.45 0.25 -1.89
C VAL A 244 4.17 -1.17 -1.43
N LYS A 245 4.97 -1.70 -0.50
CA LYS A 245 4.64 -3.00 0.10
C LYS A 245 3.26 -2.86 0.74
N PRO A 246 2.33 -3.80 0.48
CA PRO A 246 1.10 -3.80 1.24
C PRO A 246 1.48 -3.97 2.71
N LEU A 247 0.63 -3.53 3.63
CA LEU A 247 0.69 -4.04 5.00
C LEU A 247 0.82 -5.57 4.88
N ASN A 248 1.89 -6.12 5.43
CA ASN A 248 2.25 -7.50 5.17
C ASN A 248 1.34 -8.43 5.98
N TYR A 249 0.09 -8.60 5.50
CA TYR A 249 -0.90 -9.50 6.08
C TYR A 249 -0.63 -10.96 5.71
N ASN A 250 0.18 -11.20 4.69
CA ASN A 250 0.44 -12.53 4.15
C ASN A 250 1.75 -13.07 4.74
N ILE A 251 1.63 -14.09 5.60
CA ILE A 251 2.56 -15.21 5.86
C ILE A 251 2.39 -15.74 7.30
N GLY A 252 1.69 -15.03 8.19
CA GLY A 252 1.57 -15.48 9.58
C GLY A 252 0.21 -15.30 10.24
N ILE A 253 -0.76 -14.59 9.66
CA ILE A 253 -2.00 -14.28 10.37
C ILE A 253 -2.75 -15.55 10.77
N GLU A 254 -2.89 -16.55 9.89
CA GLU A 254 -3.53 -17.82 10.27
C GLU A 254 -2.74 -18.61 11.34
N ARG A 255 -1.40 -18.52 11.37
CA ARG A 255 -0.58 -19.19 12.39
C ARG A 255 -0.64 -18.44 13.72
N GLN A 256 -0.62 -17.11 13.68
CA GLN A 256 -0.65 -16.25 14.86
C GLN A 256 -2.04 -16.19 15.47
N LEU A 257 -3.12 -16.15 14.69
CA LEU A 257 -4.51 -16.21 15.18
C LEU A 257 -4.84 -17.57 15.81
N ARG A 258 -4.43 -18.69 15.19
CA ARG A 258 -4.60 -20.04 15.77
C ARG A 258 -3.89 -20.18 17.13
N MET A 259 -2.71 -19.59 17.29
CA MET A 259 -1.99 -19.58 18.58
C MET A 259 -2.75 -18.85 19.70
N TYR A 260 -3.61 -17.87 19.39
CA TYR A 260 -4.47 -17.22 20.39
C TYR A 260 -5.69 -18.09 20.72
N GLN A 261 -6.33 -18.70 19.73
CA GLN A 261 -7.53 -19.53 19.94
C GLN A 261 -7.27 -20.75 20.85
N ASP A 262 -6.15 -21.45 20.64
CA ASP A 262 -5.83 -22.67 21.40
C ASP A 262 -5.44 -22.40 22.87
N ARG A 263 -5.01 -21.19 23.22
CA ARG A 263 -4.67 -20.80 24.60
C ARG A 263 -5.74 -20.02 25.35
N ILE A 264 -6.69 -19.40 24.63
CA ILE A 264 -7.90 -18.83 25.24
C ILE A 264 -8.83 -19.95 25.75
N LYS A 265 -8.74 -21.16 25.17
CA LYS A 265 -9.32 -22.38 25.75
C LYS A 265 -8.63 -22.73 27.07
N GLY A 266 -9.16 -22.21 28.17
CA GLY A 266 -8.78 -22.61 29.53
C GLY A 266 -8.28 -21.49 30.45
N MET A 267 -8.19 -20.23 29.99
CA MET A 267 -7.83 -19.10 30.86
C MET A 267 -9.06 -18.26 31.21
N THR A 268 -9.47 -18.27 32.48
CA THR A 268 -10.49 -17.37 33.04
C THR A 268 -9.80 -16.15 33.69
N GLY A 269 -10.32 -14.94 33.41
CA GLY A 269 -9.95 -13.73 34.15
C GLY A 269 -8.72 -12.93 33.64
N LEU A 270 -8.62 -12.65 32.33
CA LEU A 270 -7.62 -11.69 31.84
C LEU A 270 -8.14 -10.23 31.92
N PRO A 271 -7.31 -9.27 32.38
CA PRO A 271 -7.66 -7.85 32.44
C PRO A 271 -7.74 -7.21 31.04
N HIS A 272 -8.43 -6.08 30.99
CA HIS A 272 -9.01 -5.41 29.82
C HIS A 272 -8.03 -4.78 28.78
N SER A 273 -6.97 -5.45 28.32
CA SER A 273 -6.08 -4.89 27.26
C SER A 273 -5.62 -5.87 26.17
N ASP A 274 -6.22 -7.04 26.08
CA ASP A 274 -5.84 -8.04 25.08
C ASP A 274 -6.80 -7.94 23.88
N TYR A 275 -6.33 -7.40 22.75
CA TYR A 275 -7.08 -7.55 21.51
C TYR A 275 -7.31 -9.06 21.25
N TYR A 276 -8.56 -9.53 21.39
CA TYR A 276 -8.96 -10.91 21.08
C TYR A 276 -8.61 -11.34 19.64
N SER A 277 -8.32 -10.36 18.76
CA SER A 277 -7.62 -10.59 17.51
C SER A 277 -6.73 -9.40 17.14
N VAL A 278 -5.52 -9.69 16.63
CA VAL A 278 -4.59 -8.72 16.00
C VAL A 278 -5.31 -7.83 14.98
N LEU A 279 -6.33 -8.38 14.31
CA LEU A 279 -7.12 -7.70 13.28
C LEU A 279 -7.93 -6.54 13.81
N VAL A 280 -8.58 -6.69 14.96
CA VAL A 280 -9.35 -5.61 15.60
C VAL A 280 -8.42 -4.48 16.01
N GLY A 281 -7.28 -4.81 16.62
CA GLY A 281 -6.29 -3.80 17.01
C GLY A 281 -5.71 -3.06 15.82
N LEU A 282 -5.32 -3.77 14.76
CA LEU A 282 -4.86 -3.11 13.54
C LEU A 282 -5.95 -2.27 12.88
N ASN A 283 -7.20 -2.75 12.84
CA ASN A 283 -8.29 -1.97 12.28
C ASN A 283 -8.49 -0.66 13.05
N GLU A 284 -8.55 -0.73 14.39
CA GLU A 284 -8.73 0.44 15.25
C GLU A 284 -7.58 1.44 15.09
N GLN A 285 -6.36 0.97 15.28
CA GLN A 285 -5.16 1.80 15.36
C GLN A 285 -4.80 2.43 14.01
N LEU A 286 -5.22 1.81 12.90
CA LEU A 286 -4.96 2.32 11.57
C LEU A 286 -6.08 3.20 11.02
N LYS A 287 -7.27 3.30 11.63
CA LYS A 287 -8.45 4.03 11.09
C LYS A 287 -8.12 5.39 10.47
N HIS A 288 -7.33 6.20 11.16
CA HIS A 288 -6.98 7.56 10.74
C HIS A 288 -5.55 7.72 10.22
N CYS A 289 -4.86 6.62 9.90
CA CYS A 289 -3.48 6.68 9.43
C CYS A 289 -3.39 7.09 7.95
N GLN A 290 -2.46 7.97 7.61
CA GLN A 290 -2.14 8.27 6.21
C GLN A 290 -0.98 7.39 5.76
N GLN A 291 -1.29 6.33 5.00
CA GLN A 291 -0.29 5.36 4.57
C GLN A 291 0.71 5.93 3.54
N PHE A 292 0.26 6.82 2.66
CA PHE A 292 1.08 7.35 1.57
C PHE A 292 1.07 8.87 1.60
N THR A 293 2.25 9.48 1.49
CA THR A 293 2.40 10.94 1.37
C THR A 293 3.39 11.30 0.28
N THR A 294 3.19 12.48 -0.31
CA THR A 294 4.05 13.00 -1.37
C THR A 294 4.30 14.49 -1.21
N GLY A 295 5.46 14.94 -1.68
CA GLY A 295 5.85 16.36 -1.69
C GLY A 295 6.66 16.74 -2.92
N GLY A 296 6.83 18.05 -3.11
CA GLY A 296 7.63 18.64 -4.20
C GLY A 296 7.24 18.17 -5.61
N ILE A 297 8.24 17.97 -6.45
CA ILE A 297 8.14 17.58 -7.86
C ILE A 297 7.41 16.25 -8.06
N ILE A 298 7.59 15.30 -7.13
CA ILE A 298 6.88 14.03 -7.17
C ILE A 298 5.38 14.25 -7.03
N ARG A 299 4.94 15.09 -6.09
CA ARG A 299 3.52 15.46 -5.95
C ARG A 299 3.02 16.25 -7.16
N ARG A 300 3.83 17.17 -7.69
CA ARG A 300 3.49 18.03 -8.84
C ARG A 300 3.15 17.22 -10.10
N TYR A 301 3.92 16.18 -10.40
CA TYR A 301 3.69 15.31 -11.57
C TYR A 301 2.94 14.03 -11.25
N MET A 302 2.48 13.86 -10.01
CA MET A 302 1.62 12.73 -9.67
C MET A 302 0.22 12.96 -10.25
N PRO A 303 -0.36 11.99 -10.98
CA PRO A 303 -1.73 12.10 -11.48
C PRO A 303 -2.69 12.47 -10.35
N ARG A 304 -3.45 13.56 -10.56
CA ARG A 304 -4.45 14.08 -9.62
C ARG A 304 -5.61 13.10 -9.49
N ARG A 305 -6.29 13.14 -8.33
CA ARG A 305 -7.58 12.47 -8.14
C ARG A 305 -8.59 13.23 -8.99
N LEU A 306 -9.45 12.52 -9.72
CA LEU A 306 -10.51 13.14 -10.54
C LEU A 306 -11.59 13.82 -9.69
N THR A 307 -11.62 13.57 -8.38
CA THR A 307 -12.51 14.22 -7.42
C THR A 307 -11.67 14.83 -6.30
N GLU A 308 -11.93 16.11 -6.01
CA GLU A 308 -11.30 16.88 -4.92
C GLU A 308 -11.85 16.49 -3.53
N ASP A 309 -12.93 15.70 -3.50
CA ASP A 309 -13.53 15.20 -2.27
C ASP A 309 -12.69 14.08 -1.63
N MET A 310 -12.06 14.46 -0.52
CA MET A 310 -11.84 13.66 0.70
C MET A 310 -11.88 12.13 0.55
N ASP A 311 -10.71 11.50 0.72
CA ASP A 311 -10.55 10.11 1.21
C ASP A 311 -11.28 8.93 0.53
N THR A 312 -12.01 9.12 -0.56
CA THR A 312 -12.53 8.00 -1.34
C THR A 312 -11.42 7.47 -2.25
N GLU A 313 -10.60 6.57 -1.71
CA GLU A 313 -9.56 5.87 -2.48
C GLU A 313 -10.19 5.20 -3.71
N ASN A 314 -9.98 5.77 -4.89
CA ASN A 314 -10.32 5.12 -6.15
C ASN A 314 -9.41 3.91 -6.30
N LEU A 315 -9.95 2.73 -5.99
CA LEU A 315 -9.26 1.44 -6.07
C LEU A 315 -9.38 0.81 -7.46
N VAL A 316 -10.00 1.48 -8.42
CA VAL A 316 -10.30 0.96 -9.76
C VAL A 316 -9.23 1.38 -10.77
N ASN A 317 -8.89 2.67 -10.83
CA ASN A 317 -8.06 3.23 -11.87
C ASN A 317 -6.56 3.03 -11.60
N ILE A 318 -5.96 2.01 -12.24
CA ILE A 318 -4.51 1.71 -12.19
C ILE A 318 -3.81 2.14 -13.50
N ARG A 319 -4.45 2.93 -14.38
CA ARG A 319 -3.82 3.43 -15.62
C ARG A 319 -3.91 4.94 -15.76
N GLU A 320 -3.10 5.49 -16.66
CA GLU A 320 -2.94 6.94 -16.87
C GLU A 320 -4.28 7.63 -17.11
N ALA A 321 -4.43 8.84 -16.56
CA ALA A 321 -5.63 9.67 -16.73
C ALA A 321 -5.95 9.97 -18.21
N LYS A 322 -4.99 9.82 -19.12
CA LYS A 322 -5.19 9.96 -20.58
C LYS A 322 -6.00 8.83 -21.23
N GLU A 323 -6.16 7.69 -20.56
CA GLU A 323 -7.08 6.62 -21.02
C GLU A 323 -8.49 6.76 -20.41
N ILE A 324 -8.72 7.77 -19.58
CA ILE A 324 -10.01 7.98 -18.90
C ILE A 324 -10.78 9.04 -19.69
N ILE A 325 -11.39 8.56 -20.77
CA ILE A 325 -12.75 8.81 -21.29
C ILE A 325 -12.73 8.02 -22.60
N ASP A 326 -12.82 6.70 -22.48
CA ASP A 326 -13.31 5.89 -23.58
C ASP A 326 -14.77 5.59 -23.24
N THR A 327 -15.62 6.52 -23.67
CA THR A 327 -17.08 6.44 -23.61
C THR A 327 -17.63 5.74 -24.84
N ASP A 328 -16.83 4.94 -25.55
CA ASP A 328 -17.36 4.12 -26.63
C ASP A 328 -18.39 3.13 -26.06
N PRO A 329 -19.70 3.30 -26.36
CA PRO A 329 -20.75 2.41 -25.90
C PRO A 329 -20.62 1.00 -26.48
N SER A 330 -19.76 0.80 -27.48
CA SER A 330 -19.53 -0.48 -28.16
C SER A 330 -18.66 -1.47 -27.37
N THR A 331 -17.92 -1.01 -26.34
CA THR A 331 -17.07 -1.92 -25.56
C THR A 331 -17.90 -2.80 -24.62
N PRO A 332 -17.80 -4.14 -24.70
CA PRO A 332 -18.64 -5.01 -23.89
C PRO A 332 -18.24 -4.93 -22.43
N ASN A 333 -19.27 -4.81 -21.59
CA ASN A 333 -19.15 -4.89 -20.14
C ASN A 333 -19.24 -6.36 -19.72
N LEU A 334 -18.22 -6.85 -19.04
CA LEU A 334 -18.18 -8.20 -18.46
C LEU A 334 -18.34 -8.09 -16.95
N LEU A 335 -19.49 -8.54 -16.45
CA LEU A 335 -19.78 -8.59 -15.02
C LEU A 335 -19.39 -9.97 -14.48
N PHE A 336 -18.49 -10.01 -13.50
CA PHE A 336 -18.19 -11.23 -12.78
C PHE A 336 -18.75 -11.15 -11.37
N ARG A 337 -19.44 -12.20 -10.93
CA ARG A 337 -19.95 -12.34 -9.57
C ARG A 337 -19.15 -13.40 -8.83
N TRP A 338 -18.90 -13.15 -7.56
CA TRP A 338 -18.24 -14.09 -6.68
C TRP A 338 -19.21 -15.21 -6.31
N ASN A 339 -18.82 -16.46 -6.59
CA ASN A 339 -19.57 -17.65 -6.23
C ASN A 339 -18.61 -18.79 -5.89
N GLU A 340 -18.86 -19.49 -4.78
CA GLU A 340 -18.15 -20.72 -4.36
C GLU A 340 -16.61 -20.73 -4.56
N GLY A 341 -15.95 -19.60 -4.30
CA GLY A 341 -14.49 -19.50 -4.37
C GLY A 341 -13.92 -19.04 -5.71
N ASP A 342 -14.74 -18.68 -6.70
CA ASP A 342 -14.30 -18.06 -7.96
C ASP A 342 -15.21 -16.90 -8.42
N TYR A 343 -14.75 -16.17 -9.42
CA TYR A 343 -15.50 -15.12 -10.11
C TYR A 343 -16.06 -15.67 -11.41
N LEU A 344 -17.37 -15.89 -11.45
CA LEU A 344 -18.10 -16.42 -12.59
C LEU A 344 -18.66 -15.27 -13.43
N LEU A 345 -18.56 -15.39 -14.76
CA LEU A 345 -19.17 -14.44 -15.69
C LEU A 345 -20.69 -14.52 -15.54
N SER A 346 -21.28 -13.42 -15.09
CA SER A 346 -22.72 -13.22 -15.07
C SER A 346 -23.12 -12.76 -16.46
N THR A 347 -24.08 -13.43 -17.08
CA THR A 347 -24.84 -12.82 -18.17
C THR A 347 -25.49 -11.55 -17.60
N LEU A 348 -25.30 -10.42 -18.27
CA LEU A 348 -26.10 -9.23 -18.01
C LEU A 348 -27.46 -9.54 -18.64
N ASP A 349 -28.51 -9.61 -17.81
CA ASP A 349 -29.90 -9.69 -18.30
C ASP A 349 -30.29 -8.41 -19.06
#